data_AF-A0A2T3XM53-F1
#
_entry.id   AF-A0A2T3XM53-F1
#
_cell.length_a   1.000
_cell.length_b   1.000
_cell.length_c   1.000
_cell.angle_alpha   90.00
_cell.angle_beta   90.00
_cell.angle_gamma   90.00
#
_symmetry.space_group_name_H-M   'P 1'
#
loop_
_entity.id
_entity.type
_entity.pdbx_description
1 polymer ?
#
loop_
_entity_poly.entity_id
_entity_poly.type
_entity_poly.pdbx_seq_one_letter_code
_entity_poly.pdbx_strand_id
1 'polypeptide(L)'
;MTVIRIACNENDPNLGNAAAAAMARTLGMLSQPIAKPPAKGCRPEKTQPQNPNELTIKQHVFPVRCIESFAGQRRQVAVFDVLRGKLRHAKPDDHIFCAMRAWDQPTERHMKHIEDRFQAIVRPILHGNVNSIAASQKRDIDSMFALWYMRTRYRRLDTQEVQLGGVEGNELTLAEEENLEKNGYLFARAGGKMPARQLNGVQLRKRMADYARDLAAIEKWGVIRARRAASSSCRTFLYTRSSPSRRDWPSLRLPRPAPSLRRTSPRLTAR
;
A
#
# COMPACT_ATOMS: atom_id res chain seq x y z
N MET A 1 7.46 -19.82 -7.88
CA MET A 1 6.33 -20.03 -6.95
C MET A 1 6.69 -19.42 -5.61
N THR A 2 5.76 -18.73 -4.94
CA THR A 2 5.99 -18.26 -3.57
C THR A 2 5.99 -19.46 -2.63
N VAL A 3 7.15 -19.78 -2.06
CA VAL A 3 7.24 -20.82 -1.03
C VAL A 3 6.61 -20.27 0.24
N ILE A 4 5.54 -20.92 0.70
CA ILE A 4 4.91 -20.63 1.99
C ILE A 4 5.55 -21.60 2.99
N ARG A 5 6.21 -21.04 4.01
CA ARG A 5 6.79 -21.82 5.11
C ARG A 5 5.87 -21.66 6.30
N ILE A 6 5.40 -22.76 6.86
CA ILE A 6 4.58 -22.74 8.07
C ILE A 6 5.37 -23.45 9.17
N ALA A 7 5.52 -22.77 10.31
CA ALA A 7 6.06 -23.35 11.52
C ALA A 7 4.98 -24.24 12.14
N CYS A 8 5.35 -25.50 12.35
CA CYS A 8 4.50 -26.52 12.96
C CYS A 8 5.31 -27.19 14.09
N ASN A 9 4.63 -27.76 15.08
CA ASN A 9 5.28 -28.56 16.11
C ASN A 9 5.74 -29.89 15.49
N GLU A 10 6.99 -30.30 15.74
CA GLU A 10 7.55 -31.55 15.22
C GLU A 10 6.77 -32.79 15.70
N ASN A 11 6.10 -32.69 16.85
CA ASN A 11 5.28 -33.74 17.42
C ASN A 11 3.80 -33.66 17.02
N ASP A 12 3.41 -32.75 16.13
CA ASP A 12 2.03 -32.65 15.64
C ASP A 12 1.77 -33.75 14.59
N PRO A 13 0.91 -34.75 14.90
CA PRO A 13 0.61 -35.83 13.95
C PRO A 13 -0.10 -35.32 12.68
N ASN A 14 -0.57 -34.06 12.69
CA ASN A 14 -1.27 -33.40 11.60
C ASN A 14 -0.42 -32.35 10.87
N LEU A 15 0.92 -32.46 10.90
CA LEU A 15 1.87 -31.51 10.30
C LEU A 15 1.49 -31.01 8.88
N GLY A 16 0.96 -31.91 8.03
CA GLY A 16 0.51 -31.58 6.66
C GLY A 16 -0.79 -30.75 6.60
N ASN A 17 -1.64 -30.84 7.63
CA ASN A 17 -2.95 -30.19 7.68
C ASN A 17 -2.84 -28.68 7.89
N ALA A 18 -1.83 -28.19 8.62
CA ALA A 18 -1.64 -26.76 8.84
C ALA A 18 -1.32 -25.99 7.55
N ALA A 19 -0.37 -26.52 6.75
CA ALA A 19 -0.04 -25.97 5.44
C ALA A 19 -1.24 -26.02 4.48
N ALA A 20 -1.93 -27.17 4.43
CA ALA A 20 -3.12 -27.33 3.61
C ALA A 20 -4.25 -26.38 4.02
N ALA A 21 -4.54 -26.24 5.31
CA ALA A 21 -5.58 -25.37 5.84
C ALA A 21 -5.28 -23.89 5.56
N ALA A 22 -4.04 -23.45 5.76
CA ALA A 22 -3.63 -22.08 5.43
C ALA A 22 -3.75 -21.80 3.91
N MET A 23 -3.37 -22.78 3.07
CA MET A 23 -3.52 -22.68 1.62
C MET A 23 -5.00 -22.65 1.20
N ALA A 24 -5.82 -23.55 1.73
CA ALA A 24 -7.26 -23.60 1.47
C ALA A 24 -7.93 -22.28 1.88
N ARG A 25 -7.59 -21.75 3.06
CA ARG A 25 -8.09 -20.45 3.52
C ARG A 25 -7.66 -19.32 2.60
N THR A 26 -6.40 -19.31 2.18
CA THR A 26 -5.86 -18.32 1.25
C THR A 26 -6.58 -18.40 -0.10
N LEU A 27 -6.79 -19.59 -0.66
CA LEU A 27 -7.50 -19.79 -1.92
C LEU A 27 -8.96 -19.32 -1.82
N GLY A 28 -9.64 -19.64 -0.71
CA GLY A 28 -10.98 -19.14 -0.44
C GLY A 28 -11.06 -17.62 -0.33
N MET A 29 -10.04 -16.97 0.24
CA MET A 29 -9.93 -15.50 0.25
C MET A 29 -9.60 -14.94 -1.14
N LEU A 30 -8.84 -15.67 -1.95
CA LEU A 30 -8.46 -15.26 -3.30
C LEU A 30 -9.60 -15.37 -4.31
N SER A 31 -10.54 -16.30 -4.11
CA SER A 31 -11.72 -16.46 -4.98
C SER A 31 -12.75 -15.33 -4.83
N GLN A 32 -12.72 -14.61 -3.71
CA GLN A 32 -13.61 -13.47 -3.48
C GLN A 32 -13.23 -12.26 -4.34
N PRO A 33 -14.16 -11.39 -4.75
CA PRO A 33 -13.80 -10.14 -5.42
C PRO A 33 -12.88 -9.27 -4.53
N ILE A 34 -12.16 -8.32 -5.13
CA ILE A 34 -11.39 -7.36 -4.34
C ILE A 34 -12.37 -6.40 -3.66
N ALA A 35 -12.59 -6.61 -2.37
CA ALA A 35 -13.48 -5.79 -1.57
C ALA A 35 -12.97 -4.36 -1.40
N LYS A 36 -13.91 -3.42 -1.18
CA LYS A 36 -13.55 -2.09 -0.69
C LYS A 36 -12.97 -2.23 0.72
N PRO A 37 -11.92 -1.46 1.07
CA PRO A 37 -11.38 -1.50 2.42
C PRO A 37 -12.47 -1.12 3.43
N PRO A 38 -12.50 -1.74 4.61
CA PRO A 38 -13.48 -1.43 5.64
C PRO A 38 -13.40 0.05 6.05
N ALA A 39 -14.55 0.63 6.42
CA ALA A 39 -14.62 2.00 6.91
C ALA A 39 -13.74 2.21 8.16
N LYS A 40 -13.65 1.19 9.02
CA LYS A 40 -12.82 1.15 10.23
C LYS A 40 -12.14 -0.22 10.31
N GLY A 41 -10.81 -0.24 10.38
CA GLY A 41 -10.05 -1.48 10.61
C GLY A 41 -9.92 -1.80 12.11
N CYS A 42 -9.54 -3.03 12.41
CA CYS A 42 -9.17 -3.44 13.77
C CYS A 42 -7.84 -2.79 14.20
N ARG A 43 -7.64 -2.67 15.52
CA ARG A 43 -6.40 -2.12 16.08
C ARG A 43 -5.25 -3.10 15.80
N PRO A 44 -4.10 -2.62 15.31
CA PRO A 44 -2.96 -3.48 15.03
C PRO A 44 -2.42 -4.12 16.32
N GLU A 45 -2.01 -5.38 16.21
CA GLU A 45 -1.27 -6.05 17.28
C GLU A 45 0.05 -5.33 17.58
N LYS A 46 0.28 -5.08 18.87
CA LYS A 46 1.51 -4.44 19.35
C LYS A 46 2.70 -5.37 19.18
N THR A 47 3.86 -4.79 18.94
CA THR A 47 5.10 -5.56 19.04
C THR A 47 5.53 -5.69 20.50
N GLN A 48 6.53 -6.53 20.75
CA GLN A 48 7.31 -6.44 21.99
C GLN A 48 7.78 -4.99 22.25
N PRO A 49 7.95 -4.59 23.52
CA PRO A 49 8.57 -3.31 23.87
C PRO A 49 9.87 -3.13 23.09
N GLN A 50 10.10 -1.92 22.58
CA GLN A 50 11.27 -1.56 21.76
C GLN A 50 11.38 -2.26 20.39
N ASN A 51 10.48 -3.20 20.06
CA ASN A 51 10.45 -3.91 18.77
C ASN A 51 11.84 -4.48 18.39
N PRO A 52 12.40 -5.41 19.19
CA PRO A 52 13.77 -5.93 18.98
C PRO A 52 13.94 -6.64 17.64
N ASN A 53 12.84 -7.13 17.05
CA ASN A 53 12.83 -7.76 15.74
C ASN A 53 12.73 -6.76 14.56
N GLU A 54 12.65 -5.46 14.85
CA GLU A 54 12.56 -4.37 13.87
C GLU A 54 11.41 -4.58 12.86
N LEU A 55 10.29 -5.13 13.33
CA LEU A 55 9.13 -5.37 12.48
C LEU A 55 8.52 -4.04 12.05
N THR A 56 8.14 -3.94 10.77
CA THR A 56 7.63 -2.69 10.21
C THR A 56 6.20 -2.44 10.67
N ILE A 57 6.01 -1.54 11.63
CA ILE A 57 4.68 -1.18 12.15
C ILE A 57 3.94 -0.23 11.20
N LYS A 58 4.63 0.83 10.73
CA LYS A 58 4.11 1.82 9.78
C LYS A 58 4.45 1.41 8.35
N GLN A 59 3.58 0.61 7.75
CA GLN A 59 3.78 0.08 6.41
C GLN A 59 3.18 1.05 5.39
N HIS A 60 4.01 1.63 4.53
CA HIS A 60 3.55 2.71 3.67
C HIS A 60 2.66 2.19 2.53
N VAL A 61 1.48 2.79 2.35
CA VAL A 61 0.61 2.50 1.19
C VAL A 61 1.22 3.11 -0.07
N PHE A 62 1.76 4.32 0.06
CA PHE A 62 2.53 5.01 -0.98
C PHE A 62 3.97 5.18 -0.49
N PRO A 63 5.00 4.85 -1.29
CA PRO A 63 6.39 4.98 -0.88
C PRO A 63 6.69 6.41 -0.42
N VAL A 64 7.44 6.52 0.69
CA VAL A 64 7.85 7.83 1.25
C VAL A 64 8.52 8.70 0.18
N ARG A 65 9.41 8.12 -0.63
CA ARG A 65 10.12 8.82 -1.72
C ARG A 65 9.18 9.44 -2.76
N CYS A 66 8.07 8.78 -3.07
CA CYS A 66 7.06 9.34 -3.96
C CYS A 66 6.38 10.55 -3.33
N ILE A 67 6.06 10.49 -2.03
CA ILE A 67 5.40 11.59 -1.31
C ILE A 67 6.36 12.77 -1.13
N GLU A 68 7.64 12.51 -0.83
CA GLU A 68 8.69 13.52 -0.69
C GLU A 68 8.83 14.41 -1.93
N SER A 69 8.56 13.86 -3.12
CA SER A 69 8.59 14.62 -4.38
C SER A 69 7.51 15.72 -4.46
N PHE A 70 6.48 15.65 -3.61
CA PHE A 70 5.45 16.68 -3.47
C PHE A 70 5.67 17.59 -2.27
N ALA A 71 6.69 17.33 -1.45
CA ALA A 71 6.92 18.09 -0.23
C ALA A 71 7.46 19.49 -0.56
N GLY A 72 6.88 20.52 0.06
CA GLY A 72 7.38 21.89 -0.05
C GLY A 72 8.65 22.11 0.79
N GLN A 73 9.07 23.37 0.93
CA GLN A 73 10.26 23.77 1.70
C GLN A 73 10.26 23.26 3.15
N ARG A 74 9.07 23.10 3.75
CA ARG A 74 8.91 22.58 5.12
C ARG A 74 8.94 21.05 5.23
N ARG A 75 9.31 20.34 4.15
CA ARG A 75 9.25 18.87 4.04
C ARG A 75 7.88 18.28 4.41
N GLN A 76 6.82 19.01 4.05
CA GLN A 76 5.43 18.63 4.29
C GLN A 76 4.65 18.65 2.98
N VAL A 77 3.66 17.77 2.88
CA VAL A 77 2.69 17.70 1.79
C VAL A 77 1.33 18.20 2.27
N ALA A 78 0.61 18.86 1.38
CA ALA A 78 -0.78 19.26 1.60
C ALA A 78 -1.70 18.07 1.31
N VAL A 79 -2.53 17.70 2.28
CA VAL A 79 -3.49 16.60 2.21
C VAL A 79 -4.89 17.15 2.38
N PHE A 80 -5.73 16.90 1.38
CA PHE A 80 -7.14 17.29 1.43
C PHE A 80 -8.00 16.07 1.78
N ASP A 81 -8.64 16.11 2.95
CA ASP A 81 -9.65 15.14 3.36
C ASP A 81 -10.96 15.48 2.65
N VAL A 82 -11.26 14.72 1.59
CA VAL A 82 -12.45 14.93 0.75
C VAL A 82 -13.75 14.78 1.55
N LEU A 83 -13.81 13.84 2.50
CA LEU A 83 -15.02 13.57 3.27
C LEU A 83 -15.31 14.69 4.27
N ARG A 84 -14.27 15.29 4.85
CA ARG A 84 -14.40 16.38 5.83
C ARG A 84 -14.28 17.77 5.21
N GLY A 85 -13.91 17.87 3.94
CA GLY A 85 -13.60 19.13 3.28
C GLY A 85 -12.43 19.89 3.92
N LYS A 86 -11.48 19.19 4.55
CA LYS A 86 -10.42 19.82 5.36
C LYS A 86 -9.04 19.65 4.72
N LEU A 87 -8.30 20.75 4.63
CA LEU A 87 -6.89 20.76 4.26
C LEU A 87 -6.02 20.61 5.52
N ARG A 88 -5.04 19.71 5.48
CA ARG A 88 -4.00 19.61 6.52
C ARG A 88 -2.63 19.39 5.89
N HIS A 89 -1.59 19.79 6.61
CA HIS A 89 -0.22 19.46 6.23
C HIS A 89 0.20 18.18 6.95
N ALA A 90 0.92 17.31 6.24
CA ALA A 90 1.41 16.04 6.75
C ALA A 90 2.86 15.85 6.33
N LYS A 91 3.66 15.20 7.17
CA LYS A 91 4.99 14.74 6.75
C LYS A 91 4.85 13.52 5.83
N PRO A 92 5.81 13.25 4.93
CA PRO A 92 5.81 12.05 4.09
C PRO A 92 5.69 10.72 4.85
N ASP A 93 6.14 10.68 6.11
CA ASP A 93 6.09 9.54 7.04
C ASP A 93 4.89 9.58 8.01
N ASP A 94 3.91 10.45 7.76
CA ASP A 94 2.68 10.54 8.55
C ASP A 94 1.84 9.26 8.42
N HIS A 95 1.26 8.82 9.54
CA HIS A 95 0.48 7.58 9.63
C HIS A 95 -0.73 7.54 8.68
N ILE A 96 -1.20 8.67 8.17
CA ILE A 96 -2.29 8.71 7.18
C ILE A 96 -1.93 8.01 5.87
N PHE A 97 -0.65 7.99 5.52
CA PHE A 97 -0.14 7.29 4.34
C PHE A 97 0.21 5.83 4.64
N CYS A 98 0.08 5.41 5.89
CA CYS A 98 0.44 4.07 6.33
C CYS A 98 -0.78 3.16 6.46
N ALA A 99 -0.54 1.88 6.25
CA ALA A 99 -1.25 0.77 6.84
C ALA A 99 -0.55 0.45 8.16
N MET A 100 -1.31 0.28 9.24
CA MET A 100 -0.74 -0.05 10.54
C MET A 100 -0.67 -1.57 10.67
N ARG A 101 0.52 -2.15 10.47
CA ARG A 101 0.81 -3.60 10.56
C ARG A 101 -0.26 -4.48 9.90
N ALA A 102 -0.67 -4.13 8.69
CA ALA A 102 -1.75 -4.79 7.98
C ALA A 102 -1.29 -6.06 7.26
N TRP A 103 -0.01 -6.18 6.93
CA TRP A 103 0.60 -7.40 6.39
C TRP A 103 1.87 -7.77 7.16
N ASP A 104 2.40 -8.95 6.90
CA ASP A 104 3.58 -9.46 7.59
C ASP A 104 4.90 -8.83 7.08
N GLN A 105 5.95 -8.92 7.91
CA GLN A 105 7.28 -8.40 7.57
C GLN A 105 7.88 -8.98 6.27
N PRO A 106 7.74 -10.29 5.94
CA PRO A 106 8.22 -10.83 4.68
C PRO A 106 7.55 -10.19 3.46
N THR A 107 6.24 -9.94 3.53
CA THR A 107 5.53 -9.24 2.46
C THR A 107 6.01 -7.79 2.34
N GLU A 108 6.22 -7.09 3.46
CA GLU A 108 6.74 -5.72 3.43
C GLU A 108 8.13 -5.65 2.77
N ARG A 109 9.05 -6.57 3.11
CA ARG A 109 10.37 -6.65 2.46
C ARG A 109 10.26 -6.88 0.95
N HIS A 110 9.38 -7.80 0.53
CA HIS A 110 9.17 -8.07 -0.89
C HIS A 110 8.67 -6.81 -1.64
N MET A 111 7.72 -6.10 -1.05
CA MET A 111 7.16 -4.88 -1.64
C MET A 111 8.20 -3.76 -1.71
N LYS A 112 9.06 -3.62 -0.70
CA LYS A 112 10.18 -2.68 -0.73
C LYS A 112 11.10 -2.89 -1.94
N HIS A 113 11.40 -4.14 -2.33
CA HIS A 113 12.19 -4.39 -3.53
C HIS A 113 11.52 -3.91 -4.82
N ILE A 114 10.19 -3.95 -4.90
CA ILE A 114 9.43 -3.39 -6.03
C ILE A 114 9.57 -1.87 -6.04
N GLU A 115 9.43 -1.23 -4.87
CA GLU A 115 9.62 0.21 -4.75
C GLU A 115 11.02 0.65 -5.17
N ASP A 116 12.06 -0.05 -4.71
CA ASP A 116 13.45 0.30 -5.01
C ASP A 116 13.73 0.22 -6.52
N ARG A 117 13.25 -0.81 -7.22
CA ARG A 117 13.37 -0.93 -8.69
C ARG A 117 12.62 0.17 -9.42
N PHE A 118 11.39 0.49 -8.98
CA PHE A 118 10.63 1.60 -9.53
C PHE A 118 11.36 2.94 -9.34
N GLN A 119 11.90 3.20 -8.14
CA GLN A 119 12.64 4.41 -7.83
C GLN A 119 13.88 4.58 -8.70
N ALA A 120 14.57 3.49 -9.02
CA ALA A 120 15.71 3.51 -9.96
C ALA A 120 15.30 3.97 -11.37
N ILE A 121 14.08 3.66 -11.81
CA ILE A 121 13.55 4.09 -13.11
C ILE A 121 13.10 5.54 -13.08
N VAL A 122 12.35 5.96 -12.06
CA VAL A 122 11.77 7.31 -12.04
C VAL A 122 12.75 8.41 -11.68
N ARG A 123 13.80 8.11 -10.90
CA ARG A 123 14.75 9.13 -10.45
C ARG A 123 15.44 9.88 -11.61
N PRO A 124 16.03 9.21 -12.63
CA PRO A 124 16.58 9.91 -13.80
C PRO A 124 15.54 10.73 -14.57
N ILE A 125 14.29 10.26 -14.62
CA ILE A 125 13.18 10.96 -15.29
C ILE A 125 12.84 12.26 -14.55
N LEU A 126 12.79 12.21 -13.21
CA LEU A 126 12.54 13.37 -12.36
C LEU A 126 13.66 14.41 -12.41
N HIS A 127 14.92 13.97 -12.55
CA HIS A 127 16.07 14.86 -12.75
C HIS A 127 16.17 15.40 -14.19
N GLY A 128 15.33 14.94 -15.10
CA GLY A 128 15.33 15.39 -16.49
C GLY A 128 16.36 14.70 -17.38
N ASN A 129 17.14 13.76 -16.86
CA ASN A 129 18.18 13.02 -17.58
C ASN A 129 17.60 12.11 -18.66
N VAL A 130 16.37 11.62 -18.45
CA VAL A 130 15.66 10.73 -19.37
C VAL A 130 14.21 11.22 -19.54
N ASN A 131 13.65 11.04 -20.73
CA ASN A 131 12.28 11.49 -21.08
C ASN A 131 11.34 10.34 -21.49
N SER A 132 11.81 9.10 -21.47
CA SER A 132 11.07 7.91 -21.88
C SER A 132 11.31 6.75 -20.90
N ILE A 133 10.50 5.70 -21.02
CA ILE A 133 10.63 4.46 -20.24
C ILE A 133 11.04 3.37 -21.23
N ALA A 134 12.12 2.66 -20.93
CA ALA A 134 12.58 1.57 -21.78
C ALA A 134 11.63 0.36 -21.69
N ALA A 135 11.52 -0.41 -22.77
CA ALA A 135 10.68 -1.61 -22.77
C ALA A 135 11.05 -2.61 -21.65
N SER A 136 12.36 -2.75 -21.36
CA SER A 136 12.87 -3.60 -20.27
C SER A 136 12.40 -3.15 -18.88
N GLN A 137 12.07 -1.87 -18.70
CA GLN A 137 11.63 -1.29 -17.43
C GLN A 137 10.13 -1.45 -17.19
N LYS A 138 9.36 -1.81 -18.22
CA LYS A 138 7.89 -1.90 -18.17
C LYS A 138 7.41 -2.75 -17.01
N ARG A 139 8.01 -3.94 -16.81
CA ARG A 139 7.60 -4.90 -15.79
C ARG A 139 7.71 -4.33 -14.36
N ASP A 140 8.70 -3.49 -14.11
CA ASP A 140 8.87 -2.85 -12.80
C ASP A 140 7.83 -1.74 -12.59
N ILE A 141 7.45 -1.01 -13.64
CA ILE A 141 6.34 -0.05 -13.58
C ILE A 141 5.00 -0.76 -13.36
N ASP A 142 4.74 -1.86 -14.07
CA ASP A 142 3.53 -2.69 -13.88
C ASP A 142 3.45 -3.20 -12.44
N SER A 143 4.56 -3.72 -11.92
CA SER A 143 4.66 -4.21 -10.54
C SER A 143 4.38 -3.11 -9.52
N MET A 144 4.93 -1.90 -9.73
CA MET A 144 4.68 -0.76 -8.84
C MET A 144 3.22 -0.31 -8.87
N PHE A 145 2.62 -0.25 -10.06
CA PHE A 145 1.22 0.12 -10.20
C PHE A 145 0.30 -0.91 -9.53
N ALA A 146 0.58 -2.20 -9.72
CA ALA A 146 -0.13 -3.27 -9.05
C ALA A 146 0.02 -3.20 -7.52
N LEU A 147 1.22 -2.89 -7.04
CA LEU A 147 1.49 -2.71 -5.62
C LEU A 147 0.63 -1.59 -5.02
N TRP A 148 0.59 -0.40 -5.64
CA TRP A 148 -0.27 0.70 -5.18
C TRP A 148 -1.75 0.33 -5.18
N TYR A 149 -2.22 -0.29 -6.27
CA TYR A 149 -3.61 -0.69 -6.41
C TYR A 149 -4.01 -1.67 -5.29
N MET A 150 -3.15 -2.61 -4.94
CA MET A 150 -3.43 -3.61 -3.92
C MET A 150 -3.27 -3.03 -2.50
N ARG A 151 -2.17 -2.34 -2.19
CA ARG A 151 -1.98 -1.75 -0.84
C ARG A 151 -3.11 -0.81 -0.45
N THR A 152 -3.65 -0.03 -1.38
CA THR A 152 -4.79 0.87 -1.08
C THR A 152 -6.05 0.12 -0.65
N ARG A 153 -6.26 -1.12 -1.10
CA ARG A 153 -7.42 -1.95 -0.78
C ARG A 153 -7.22 -2.84 0.44
N TYR A 154 -5.98 -3.21 0.72
CA TYR A 154 -5.60 -4.13 1.81
C TYR A 154 -4.94 -3.45 3.02
N ARG A 155 -4.92 -2.11 3.05
CA ARG A 155 -4.32 -1.30 4.13
C ARG A 155 -5.00 -1.42 5.50
N ARG A 156 -6.13 -2.10 5.59
CA ARG A 156 -6.92 -2.28 6.81
C ARG A 156 -7.32 -3.74 6.91
N LEU A 157 -7.17 -4.29 8.12
CA LEU A 157 -7.67 -5.60 8.47
C LEU A 157 -9.04 -5.45 9.15
N ASP A 158 -9.94 -6.39 8.88
CA ASP A 158 -11.24 -6.48 9.56
C ASP A 158 -11.10 -7.15 10.92
N THR A 159 -10.22 -8.14 11.01
CA THR A 159 -9.91 -8.93 12.22
C THR A 159 -8.40 -9.06 12.40
N GLN A 160 -7.95 -9.27 13.63
CA GLN A 160 -6.53 -9.57 13.91
C GLN A 160 -6.22 -11.07 13.76
N GLU A 161 -7.23 -11.93 13.84
CA GLU A 161 -7.07 -13.39 13.80
C GLU A 161 -8.10 -14.04 12.87
N VAL A 162 -7.69 -15.14 12.26
CA VAL A 162 -8.52 -15.99 11.40
C VAL A 162 -8.41 -17.42 11.90
N GLN A 163 -9.56 -18.07 12.11
CA GLN A 163 -9.61 -19.47 12.47
C GLN A 163 -9.23 -20.36 11.27
N LEU A 164 -8.28 -21.26 11.47
CA LEU A 164 -8.01 -22.37 10.56
C LEU A 164 -8.78 -23.61 11.03
N GLY A 165 -9.49 -24.26 10.12
CA GLY A 165 -10.19 -25.52 10.42
C GLY A 165 -9.21 -26.68 10.46
N GLY A 166 -9.32 -27.54 11.48
CA GLY A 166 -8.49 -28.75 11.60
C GLY A 166 -7.03 -28.50 11.96
N VAL A 167 -6.71 -27.33 12.51
CA VAL A 167 -5.36 -26.97 12.98
C VAL A 167 -5.43 -26.71 14.48
N GLU A 168 -4.60 -27.38 15.27
CA GLU A 168 -4.51 -27.12 16.71
C GLU A 168 -3.62 -25.90 16.99
N GLY A 169 -2.52 -25.75 16.25
CA GLY A 169 -1.56 -24.66 16.42
C GLY A 169 -0.72 -24.80 17.68
N ASN A 170 0.15 -23.81 17.93
CA ASN A 170 1.16 -23.87 18.98
C ASN A 170 0.95 -22.81 20.06
N GLU A 171 1.26 -23.12 21.31
CA GLU A 171 1.44 -22.12 22.35
C GLU A 171 2.76 -21.39 22.07
N LEU A 172 2.66 -20.17 21.53
CA LEU A 172 3.81 -19.34 21.21
C LEU A 172 3.79 -18.09 22.08
N THR A 173 4.94 -17.75 22.63
CA THR A 173 5.17 -16.43 23.21
C THR A 173 5.23 -15.38 22.11
N LEU A 174 4.94 -14.12 22.44
CA LEU A 174 5.06 -13.01 21.49
C LEU A 174 6.48 -12.91 20.88
N ALA A 175 7.51 -13.26 21.65
CA ALA A 175 8.88 -13.25 21.17
C ALA A 175 9.12 -14.29 20.07
N GLU A 176 8.61 -15.51 20.26
CA GLU A 176 8.70 -16.59 19.28
C GLU A 176 7.91 -16.24 18.02
N GLU A 177 6.68 -15.73 18.17
CA GLU A 177 5.86 -15.29 17.03
C GLU A 177 6.57 -14.24 16.16
N GLU A 178 7.13 -13.21 16.79
CA GLU A 178 7.84 -12.16 16.07
C GLU A 178 9.13 -12.68 15.43
N ASN A 179 9.83 -13.62 16.07
CA ASN A 179 10.99 -14.28 15.50
C ASN A 179 10.61 -15.12 14.27
N LEU A 180 9.53 -15.89 14.35
CA LEU A 180 9.01 -16.65 13.21
C LEU A 180 8.63 -15.72 12.04
N GLU A 181 7.91 -14.63 12.32
CA GLU A 181 7.51 -13.65 11.30
C GLU A 181 8.73 -12.98 10.66
N LYS A 182 9.71 -12.54 11.45
CA LYS A 182 10.96 -11.95 10.97
C LYS A 182 11.67 -12.87 9.99
N ASN A 183 11.70 -14.17 10.29
CA ASN A 183 12.35 -15.21 9.50
C ASN A 183 11.49 -15.75 8.33
N GLY A 184 10.27 -15.25 8.15
CA GLY A 184 9.45 -15.62 7.01
C GLY A 184 8.59 -16.85 7.18
N TYR A 185 8.42 -17.31 8.42
CA TYR A 185 7.49 -18.38 8.74
C TYR A 185 6.11 -17.80 9.04
N LEU A 186 5.11 -18.47 8.50
CA LEU A 186 3.75 -18.37 8.98
C LEU A 186 3.60 -19.30 10.19
N PHE A 187 2.72 -18.98 11.11
CA PHE A 187 2.40 -19.83 12.26
C PHE A 187 0.91 -19.74 12.60
N ALA A 188 0.43 -20.76 13.30
CA ALA A 188 -0.87 -20.78 13.96
C ALA A 188 -0.67 -20.86 15.47
N ARG A 189 -1.41 -20.04 16.21
CA ARG A 189 -1.51 -20.05 17.67
C ARG A 189 -2.37 -21.21 18.13
N ALA A 190 -2.25 -21.55 19.41
CA ALA A 190 -3.11 -22.51 20.09
C ALA A 190 -4.60 -22.27 19.78
N GLY A 191 -5.31 -23.36 19.50
CA GLY A 191 -6.68 -23.35 19.00
C GLY A 191 -6.80 -23.03 17.51
N GLY A 192 -5.74 -23.13 16.71
CA GLY A 192 -5.78 -22.98 15.26
C GLY A 192 -5.93 -21.55 14.75
N LYS A 193 -5.63 -20.55 15.58
CA LYS A 193 -5.81 -19.14 15.24
C LYS A 193 -4.58 -18.61 14.52
N MET A 194 -4.77 -18.07 13.33
CA MET A 194 -3.68 -17.48 12.55
C MET A 194 -3.79 -15.96 12.54
N PRO A 195 -2.68 -15.21 12.72
CA PRO A 195 -2.71 -13.77 12.56
C PRO A 195 -3.16 -13.35 11.15
N ALA A 196 -4.19 -12.52 11.07
CA ALA A 196 -4.79 -12.11 9.81
C ALA A 196 -3.78 -11.39 8.88
N ARG A 197 -2.79 -10.69 9.46
CA ARG A 197 -1.71 -10.02 8.70
C ARG A 197 -0.88 -10.97 7.84
N GLN A 198 -0.69 -12.23 8.28
CA GLN A 198 0.03 -13.24 7.52
C GLN A 198 -0.76 -13.66 6.27
N LEU A 199 -2.03 -13.97 6.44
CA LEU A 199 -2.92 -14.31 5.33
C LEU A 199 -3.10 -13.13 4.37
N ASN A 200 -3.24 -11.91 4.91
CA ASN A 200 -3.31 -10.70 4.11
C ASN A 200 -2.03 -10.50 3.29
N GLY A 201 -0.86 -10.76 3.87
CA GLY A 201 0.43 -10.72 3.17
C GLY A 201 0.52 -11.72 2.01
N VAL A 202 0.08 -12.97 2.21
CA VAL A 202 0.01 -13.97 1.14
C VAL A 202 -0.96 -13.53 0.03
N GLN A 203 -2.17 -13.07 0.40
CA GLN A 203 -3.18 -12.62 -0.55
C GLN A 203 -2.68 -11.43 -1.39
N LEU A 204 -2.06 -10.45 -0.72
CA LEU A 204 -1.45 -9.28 -1.35
C LEU A 204 -0.41 -9.68 -2.42
N ARG A 205 0.52 -10.57 -2.07
CA ARG A 205 1.56 -11.03 -3.01
C ARG A 205 0.95 -11.70 -4.24
N LYS A 206 -0.03 -12.59 -4.05
CA LYS A 206 -0.68 -13.28 -5.17
C LYS A 206 -1.47 -12.32 -6.05
N ARG A 207 -2.30 -11.45 -5.47
CA ARG A 207 -3.12 -10.49 -6.24
C ARG A 207 -2.28 -9.47 -6.97
N MET A 208 -1.20 -8.99 -6.35
CA MET A 208 -0.26 -8.11 -7.01
C MET A 208 0.41 -8.81 -8.21
N ALA A 209 0.84 -10.06 -8.06
CA ALA A 209 1.43 -10.82 -9.16
C ALA A 209 0.42 -11.09 -10.29
N ASP A 210 -0.84 -11.40 -9.96
CA ASP A 210 -1.91 -11.61 -10.94
C ASP A 210 -2.21 -10.32 -11.70
N TYR A 211 -2.43 -9.22 -10.97
CA TYR A 211 -2.75 -7.95 -11.60
C TYR A 211 -1.58 -7.39 -12.40
N ALA A 212 -0.32 -7.60 -11.97
CA ALA A 212 0.85 -7.25 -12.78
C ALA A 212 0.93 -8.06 -14.09
N ARG A 213 0.44 -9.31 -14.11
CA ARG A 213 0.30 -10.08 -15.36
C ARG A 213 -0.81 -9.53 -16.24
N ASP A 214 -1.93 -9.10 -15.67
CA ASP A 214 -3.02 -8.48 -16.44
C ASP A 214 -2.55 -7.18 -17.11
N LEU A 215 -1.71 -6.39 -16.43
CA LEU A 215 -1.08 -5.19 -16.98
C LEU A 215 -0.10 -5.48 -18.14
N ALA A 216 0.27 -6.74 -18.39
CA ALA A 216 1.07 -7.11 -19.56
C ALA A 216 0.34 -6.78 -20.88
N ALA A 217 -1.00 -6.74 -20.86
CA ALA A 217 -1.82 -6.33 -22.01
C ALA A 217 -1.65 -4.84 -22.38
N ILE A 218 -1.16 -4.01 -21.45
CA ILE A 218 -0.85 -2.60 -21.74
C ILE A 218 0.44 -2.56 -22.55
N GLU A 219 0.46 -1.91 -23.70
CA GLU A 219 1.63 -1.87 -24.59
C GLU A 219 2.83 -1.15 -23.95
N LYS A 220 2.61 0.05 -23.39
CA LYS A 220 3.69 0.88 -22.82
C LYS A 220 3.21 1.89 -21.78
N TRP A 221 4.16 2.28 -20.93
CA TRP A 221 4.04 3.43 -20.03
C TRP A 221 4.71 4.65 -20.66
N GLY A 222 4.10 5.81 -20.47
CA GLY A 222 4.62 7.10 -20.92
C GLY A 222 4.89 8.07 -19.77
N VAL A 223 5.74 9.03 -20.04
CA VAL A 223 6.08 10.14 -19.14
C VAL A 223 5.31 11.39 -19.58
N ILE A 224 4.47 11.94 -18.71
CA ILE A 224 3.79 13.20 -18.91
C ILE A 224 4.52 14.27 -18.09
N ARG A 225 4.91 15.38 -18.71
CA ARG A 225 5.47 16.54 -18.02
C ARG A 225 4.46 17.67 -18.02
N ALA A 226 4.19 18.25 -16.86
CA ALA A 226 3.43 19.49 -16.77
C ALA A 226 4.24 20.63 -17.39
N ARG A 227 3.65 21.39 -18.31
CA ARG A 227 4.21 22.69 -18.74
C ARG A 227 4.08 23.65 -17.56
N ARG A 228 5.14 24.43 -17.28
CA ARG A 228 5.16 25.45 -16.22
C ARG A 228 3.90 26.31 -16.28
N ALA A 229 3.09 26.28 -15.22
CA ALA A 229 2.31 27.44 -14.81
C ALA A 229 3.18 28.29 -13.87
N ALA A 230 2.98 29.61 -13.84
CA ALA A 230 3.86 30.62 -13.23
C ALA A 230 4.04 30.57 -11.69
N SER A 231 3.90 29.41 -11.05
CA SER A 231 4.28 29.19 -9.65
C SER A 231 4.96 27.83 -9.48
N SER A 232 6.29 27.89 -9.34
CA SER A 232 7.23 26.90 -8.79
C SER A 232 6.71 25.47 -8.46
N SER A 233 6.78 24.57 -9.44
CA SER A 233 7.21 23.16 -9.32
C SER A 233 6.89 22.43 -10.63
N CYS A 234 7.90 22.11 -11.44
CA CYS A 234 7.74 21.19 -12.57
C CYS A 234 7.33 19.82 -12.03
N ARG A 235 6.24 19.24 -12.55
CA ARG A 235 5.75 17.92 -12.13
C ARG A 235 5.69 16.97 -13.31
N THR A 236 6.23 15.78 -13.10
CA THR A 236 6.18 14.67 -14.05
C THR A 236 5.24 13.62 -13.50
N PHE A 237 4.28 13.17 -14.32
CA PHE A 237 3.32 12.12 -14.01
C PHE A 237 3.52 10.95 -14.99
N LEU A 238 3.20 9.72 -14.57
CA LEU A 238 3.19 8.54 -15.42
C LEU A 238 1.77 8.26 -15.92
N TYR A 239 1.61 7.84 -17.18
CA TYR A 239 0.31 7.49 -17.76
C TYR A 239 0.43 6.38 -18.80
N THR A 240 -0.67 5.69 -19.08
CA THR A 240 -0.80 4.65 -20.11
C THR A 240 -1.56 5.20 -21.31
N ARG A 241 -0.96 5.23 -22.50
CA ARG A 241 -1.70 5.60 -23.71
C ARG A 241 -2.44 4.37 -24.23
N SER A 242 -3.69 4.16 -23.84
CA SER A 242 -4.62 3.36 -24.65
C SER A 242 -5.14 4.22 -25.80
N SER A 243 -5.15 3.69 -27.03
CA SER A 243 -5.71 4.39 -28.19
C SER A 243 -6.46 3.39 -29.08
N PRO A 244 -7.62 3.73 -29.69
CA PRO A 244 -8.41 4.96 -29.56
C PRO A 244 -9.91 4.73 -29.26
N SER A 245 -10.44 5.48 -28.29
CA SER A 245 -11.75 6.14 -28.40
C SER A 245 -11.81 7.23 -27.34
N ARG A 246 -12.00 8.47 -27.80
CA ARG A 246 -11.81 9.73 -27.05
C ARG A 246 -12.99 10.11 -26.14
N ARG A 247 -13.88 9.19 -25.76
CA ARG A 247 -15.19 9.57 -25.19
C ARG A 247 -15.45 9.32 -23.71
N ASP A 248 -14.68 8.50 -22.99
CA ASP A 248 -15.10 8.09 -21.64
C ASP A 248 -14.08 8.38 -20.55
N TRP A 249 -13.78 9.67 -20.30
CA TRP A 249 -13.21 10.06 -19.00
C TRP A 249 -14.07 11.14 -18.34
N PRO A 250 -14.58 10.92 -17.12
CA PRO A 250 -15.29 11.96 -16.40
C PRO A 250 -14.29 13.08 -16.09
N SER A 251 -14.59 14.26 -16.62
CA SER A 251 -13.85 15.48 -16.34
C SER A 251 -13.90 15.77 -14.83
N LEU A 252 -12.82 15.44 -14.12
CA LEU A 252 -12.55 15.93 -12.77
C LEU A 252 -12.29 17.44 -12.86
N ARG A 253 -13.36 18.22 -12.99
CA ARG A 253 -13.34 19.65 -12.69
C ARG A 253 -13.26 19.79 -11.18
N LEU A 254 -12.08 20.16 -10.69
CA LEU A 254 -11.97 20.69 -9.33
C LEU A 254 -12.90 21.91 -9.22
N PRO A 255 -13.68 22.04 -8.14
CA PRO A 255 -14.51 23.22 -7.93
C PRO A 255 -13.60 24.45 -7.81
N ARG A 256 -13.92 25.50 -8.58
CA ARG A 256 -13.28 26.82 -8.42
C ARG A 256 -13.63 27.35 -7.02
N PRO A 257 -12.68 27.94 -6.28
CA PRO A 257 -13.03 28.66 -5.06
C PRO A 257 -13.98 29.80 -5.41
N ALA A 258 -15.05 29.93 -4.63
CA ALA A 258 -16.00 31.03 -4.77
C ALA A 258 -15.28 32.39 -4.61
N PRO A 259 -15.66 33.43 -5.36
CA PRO A 259 -15.11 34.76 -5.16
C PRO A 259 -15.41 35.22 -3.73
N SER A 260 -14.38 35.65 -3.00
CA SER A 260 -14.56 36.30 -1.71
C SER A 260 -15.40 37.56 -1.89
N LEU A 261 -16.59 37.56 -1.29
CA LEU A 261 -17.37 38.77 -1.09
C LEU A 261 -16.52 39.76 -0.29
N ARG A 262 -16.13 40.87 -0.94
CA ARG A 262 -15.55 42.03 -0.27
C ARG A 262 -16.56 42.50 0.78
N ARG A 263 -16.21 42.35 2.06
CA ARG A 263 -16.86 43.11 3.13
C ARG A 263 -16.53 44.58 2.92
N THR A 264 -17.52 45.34 2.48
CA THR A 264 -17.53 46.80 2.59
C THR A 264 -17.78 47.15 4.05
N SER A 265 -16.79 47.74 4.71
CA SER A 265 -16.95 48.37 6.04
C SER A 265 -17.83 49.63 5.89
N PRO A 266 -18.81 49.87 6.79
CA PRO A 266 -19.48 51.17 6.84
C PRO A 266 -18.57 52.20 7.50
N ARG A 267 -18.46 53.38 6.88
CA ARG A 267 -17.88 54.58 7.49
C ARG A 267 -18.80 55.06 8.62
N LEU A 268 -18.28 55.14 9.83
CA LEU A 268 -18.83 55.95 10.91
C LEU A 268 -18.33 57.39 10.73
N THR A 269 -19.23 58.31 10.41
CA THR A 269 -19.00 59.75 10.57
C THR A 269 -19.41 60.15 11.98
N ALA A 270 -18.45 60.70 12.73
CA ALA A 270 -18.70 61.35 14.01
C ALA A 270 -19.41 62.70 13.81
N ARG A 271 -20.37 62.97 14.69
CA ARG A 271 -20.69 64.31 15.21
C ARG A 271 -20.34 64.30 16.69
#